data_AF-A0A7T7L294-F1
#
_entry.id   AF-A0A7T7L294-F1
#
_cell.length_a   1.000
_cell.length_b   1.000
_cell.length_c   1.000
_cell.angle_alpha   90.00
_cell.angle_beta   90.00
_cell.angle_gamma   90.00
#
_symmetry.space_group_name_H-M   'P 1'
#
loop_
_entity.id
_entity.type
_entity.pdbx_description
1 polymer ?
#
loop_
_entity_poly.entity_id
_entity_poly.type
_entity_poly.pdbx_seq_one_letter_code
_entity_poly.pdbx_strand_id
1 'polypeptide(L)'
;MSTESTTETARHVLWHYGHRGGYRPGRFTQLLMQAIVAADVTHTARLASAYPELVEAMNLAANREDGIAQLKKTAGLACIRCGDEDGPFAGAPHQPLCEPCARPMPLDAA
;
A
#
# COMPACT_ATOMS: atom_id res chain seq x y z
N MET A 1 5.14 9.22 19.46
CA MET A 1 5.45 8.14 18.50
C MET A 1 4.52 8.35 17.33
N SER A 2 5.04 8.72 16.17
CA SER A 2 4.21 9.00 14.99
C SER A 2 3.71 7.68 14.43
N THR A 3 2.47 7.33 14.77
CA THR A 3 1.73 6.20 14.20
C THR A 3 1.31 6.61 12.80
N GLU A 4 2.15 6.28 11.82
CA GLU A 4 1.68 6.18 10.43
C GLU A 4 0.46 5.25 10.44
N SER A 5 -0.67 5.66 9.89
CA SER A 5 -1.87 4.83 10.01
C SER A 5 -1.66 3.52 9.26
N THR A 6 -2.20 2.41 9.75
CA THR A 6 -2.07 1.08 9.14
C THR A 6 -2.44 1.07 7.64
N THR A 7 -3.38 1.93 7.21
CA THR A 7 -3.73 2.17 5.80
C THR A 7 -2.57 2.78 4.99
N GLU A 8 -1.90 3.77 5.55
CA GLU A 8 -0.78 4.47 4.92
C GLU A 8 0.45 3.55 4.82
N THR A 9 0.78 2.83 5.90
CA THR A 9 1.82 1.81 5.88
C THR A 9 1.55 0.74 4.82
N ALA A 10 0.31 0.24 4.70
CA ALA A 10 -0.06 -0.72 3.66
C ALA A 10 0.19 -0.17 2.24
N ARG A 11 -0.13 1.11 1.99
CA ARG A 11 0.14 1.78 0.70
C ARG A 11 1.62 1.94 0.43
N HIS A 12 2.42 2.24 1.44
CA HIS A 12 3.86 2.34 1.29
C HIS A 12 4.49 0.99 0.97
N VAL A 13 4.05 -0.08 1.62
CA VAL A 13 4.49 -1.45 1.32
C VAL A 13 4.07 -1.85 -0.10
N LEU A 14 2.83 -1.60 -0.50
CA LEU A 14 2.37 -1.87 -1.87
C LEU A 14 3.21 -1.12 -2.92
N TRP A 15 3.60 0.13 -2.64
CA TRP A 15 4.52 0.87 -3.51
C TRP A 15 5.90 0.22 -3.59
N HIS A 16 6.45 -0.24 -2.45
CA HIS A 16 7.76 -0.90 -2.39
C HIS A 16 7.83 -2.15 -3.28
N TYR A 17 6.75 -2.94 -3.32
CA TYR A 17 6.64 -4.14 -4.16
C TYR A 17 6.14 -3.85 -5.60
N GLY A 18 5.96 -2.59 -5.97
CA GLY A 18 5.56 -2.20 -7.32
C GLY A 18 4.07 -2.42 -7.64
N HIS A 19 3.22 -2.60 -6.63
CA HIS A 19 1.79 -2.75 -6.83
C HIS A 19 1.10 -1.41 -7.07
N ARG A 20 0.10 -1.42 -7.97
CA ARG A 20 -0.73 -0.26 -8.27
C ARG A 20 -1.55 0.15 -7.04
N GLY A 21 -1.76 1.46 -6.88
CA GLY A 21 -2.40 2.03 -5.68
C GLY A 21 -1.45 2.24 -4.49
N GLY A 22 -0.20 1.79 -4.60
CA GLY A 22 0.84 2.14 -3.64
C GLY A 22 1.19 3.63 -3.67
N TYR A 23 1.50 4.19 -2.51
CA TYR A 23 1.96 5.58 -2.37
C TYR A 23 3.43 5.59 -1.98
N ARG A 24 4.21 6.52 -2.55
CA ARG A 24 5.63 6.61 -2.23
C ARG A 24 5.83 7.27 -0.87
N PRO A 25 6.46 6.60 0.10
CA PRO A 25 6.75 7.22 1.39
C PRO A 25 7.88 8.25 1.32
N GLY A 26 8.09 8.98 2.42
CA GLY A 26 9.27 9.81 2.63
C GLY A 26 10.60 9.02 2.59
N ARG A 27 11.71 9.73 2.38
CA ARG A 27 13.05 9.11 2.18
C ARG A 27 13.48 8.22 3.34
N PHE A 28 13.18 8.62 4.58
CA PHE A 28 13.50 7.83 5.77
C PHE A 28 12.80 6.47 5.74
N THR A 29 11.48 6.47 5.59
CA THR A 29 10.66 5.25 5.53
C THR A 29 11.04 4.37 4.34
N GLN A 30 11.40 4.97 3.18
CA GLN A 30 11.94 4.22 2.04
C GLN A 30 13.23 3.46 2.39
N LEU A 31 14.17 4.11 3.07
CA LEU A 31 15.41 3.48 3.52
C LEU A 31 15.15 2.42 4.60
N LEU A 32 14.19 2.66 5.49
CA LEU A 32 13.78 1.71 6.51
C LEU A 32 13.20 0.43 5.89
N MET A 33 12.34 0.54 4.87
CA MET A 33 11.83 -0.63 4.14
C MET A 33 12.96 -1.44 3.49
N GLN A 34 13.93 -0.76 2.87
CA GLN A 34 15.11 -1.42 2.30
C GLN A 34 15.95 -2.13 3.38
N ALA A 35 16.13 -1.50 4.54
CA ALA A 35 16.83 -2.10 5.67
C ALA A 35 16.10 -3.34 6.19
N ILE A 36 14.76 -3.33 6.26
CA ILE A 36 13.95 -4.49 6.66
C ILE A 36 14.15 -5.65 5.67
N VAL A 37 14.14 -5.39 4.36
CA VAL A 37 14.36 -6.43 3.33
C VAL A 37 15.77 -7.02 3.41
N ALA A 38 16.76 -6.21 3.73
CA ALA A 38 18.16 -6.64 3.81
C ALA A 38 18.54 -7.26 5.17
N ALA A 39 17.71 -7.11 6.20
CA ALA A 39 18.03 -7.52 7.56
C ALA A 39 17.95 -9.05 7.73
N ASP A 40 18.92 -9.61 8.45
CA ASP A 40 18.83 -10.98 8.96
C ASP A 40 17.78 -11.10 10.08
N VAL A 41 17.48 -12.32 10.50
CA VAL A 41 16.46 -12.62 11.53
C VAL A 41 16.65 -11.82 12.82
N THR A 42 17.90 -11.60 13.25
CA THR A 42 18.20 -10.88 14.50
C THR A 42 17.94 -9.39 14.34
N HIS A 43 18.38 -8.80 13.23
CA HIS A 43 18.15 -7.38 12.95
C HIS A 43 16.67 -7.10 12.65
N THR A 44 15.99 -8.01 11.97
CA THR A 44 14.54 -7.94 11.73
C THR A 44 13.77 -7.99 13.03
N ALA A 45 14.15 -8.82 14.00
CA ALA A 45 13.52 -8.83 15.33
C ALA A 45 13.69 -7.49 16.06
N ARG A 46 14.87 -6.86 15.96
CA ARG A 46 15.10 -5.52 16.53
C ARG A 46 14.26 -4.46 15.83
N LEU A 47 14.20 -4.49 14.49
CA LEU A 47 13.36 -3.57 13.72
C LEU A 47 11.88 -3.77 14.02
N ALA A 48 11.42 -5.01 14.19
CA ALA A 48 10.05 -5.33 14.56
C ALA A 48 9.66 -4.76 15.93
N SER A 49 10.60 -4.69 16.88
CA SER A 49 10.35 -4.08 18.18
C SER A 49 10.13 -2.56 18.10
N ALA A 50 10.75 -1.89 17.13
CA ALA A 50 10.68 -0.44 16.96
C ALA A 50 9.60 0.00 15.95
N TYR A 51 9.36 -0.80 14.90
CA TYR A 51 8.46 -0.53 13.79
C TYR A 51 7.58 -1.76 13.50
N PRO A 52 6.74 -2.19 14.45
CA PRO A 52 6.00 -3.45 14.36
C PRO A 52 5.09 -3.50 13.13
N GLU A 53 4.27 -2.46 12.90
CA GLU A 53 3.31 -2.43 11.80
C GLU A 53 3.99 -2.51 10.43
N LEU A 54 5.10 -1.79 10.25
CA LEU A 54 5.81 -1.79 8.98
C LEU A 54 6.49 -3.14 8.72
N VAL A 55 7.13 -3.72 9.73
CA VAL A 55 7.78 -5.03 9.59
C VAL A 55 6.75 -6.12 9.35
N GLU A 56 5.61 -6.09 10.04
CA GLU A 56 4.51 -7.02 9.81
C GLU A 56 3.96 -6.91 8.39
N ALA A 57 3.67 -5.70 7.91
CA ALA A 57 3.19 -5.47 6.54
C ALA A 57 4.22 -5.93 5.48
N MET A 58 5.51 -5.65 5.69
CA MET A 58 6.58 -6.11 4.80
C MET A 58 6.71 -7.64 4.78
N ASN A 59 6.59 -8.28 5.95
CA ASN A 59 6.61 -9.74 6.08
C ASN A 59 5.37 -10.39 5.46
N LEU A 60 4.20 -9.76 5.60
CA LEU A 60 2.96 -10.18 4.98
C LEU A 60 3.11 -10.18 3.46
N ALA A 61 3.62 -9.09 2.88
CA ALA A 61 3.89 -9.00 1.44
C ALA A 61 4.92 -10.02 0.93
N ALA A 62 6.01 -10.27 1.68
CA ALA A 62 7.10 -11.13 1.24
C ALA A 62 6.81 -12.62 1.36
N ASN A 63 6.15 -13.04 2.45
CA ASN A 63 6.13 -14.45 2.87
C ASN A 63 4.76 -15.12 2.75
N ARG A 64 3.69 -14.38 2.42
CA ARG A 64 2.33 -14.93 2.33
C ARG A 64 1.81 -14.82 0.90
N GLU A 65 1.25 -15.92 0.40
CA GLU A 65 0.67 -15.99 -0.95
C GLU A 65 -0.44 -14.96 -1.17
N ASP A 66 -1.25 -14.69 -0.14
CA ASP A 66 -2.35 -13.73 -0.15
C ASP A 66 -1.99 -12.36 0.47
N GLY A 67 -0.72 -12.15 0.82
CA GLY A 67 -0.28 -10.98 1.58
C GLY A 67 -0.56 -9.66 0.87
N ILE A 68 -0.34 -9.60 -0.44
CA ILE A 68 -0.65 -8.41 -1.25
C ILE A 68 -2.15 -8.13 -1.28
N ALA A 69 -3.00 -9.16 -1.40
CA ALA A 69 -4.45 -8.99 -1.40
C ALA A 69 -4.94 -8.46 -0.05
N GLN A 70 -4.38 -8.97 1.06
CA GLN A 70 -4.67 -8.44 2.39
C GLN A 70 -4.22 -6.97 2.52
N LEU A 71 -3.03 -6.62 2.03
CA LEU A 71 -2.54 -5.23 2.06
C LEU A 71 -3.41 -4.28 1.24
N LYS A 72 -3.90 -4.71 0.06
CA LYS A 72 -4.84 -3.92 -0.74
C LYS A 72 -6.13 -3.61 0.04
N LYS A 73 -6.68 -4.61 0.75
CA LYS A 73 -7.85 -4.43 1.62
C LYS A 73 -7.58 -3.45 2.76
N THR A 74 -6.46 -3.61 3.46
CA THR A 74 -6.05 -2.70 4.55
C THR A 74 -5.79 -1.28 4.07
N ALA A 75 -5.25 -1.13 2.86
CA ALA A 75 -5.03 0.14 2.19
C ALA A 75 -6.33 0.81 1.70
N GLY A 76 -7.48 0.12 1.77
CA GLY A 76 -8.75 0.60 1.23
C GLY A 76 -8.68 0.86 -0.28
N LEU A 77 -7.88 0.09 -1.02
CA LEU A 77 -7.78 0.18 -2.47
C LEU A 77 -8.95 -0.56 -3.13
N ALA A 78 -10.16 -0.18 -2.73
CA ALA A 78 -11.39 -0.58 -3.38
C ALA A 78 -12.01 0.65 -4.00
N CYS A 79 -12.36 0.59 -5.28
CA CYS A 79 -13.01 1.69 -5.94
C CYS A 79 -14.35 1.96 -5.25
N ILE A 80 -14.57 3.19 -4.77
CA ILE A 80 -15.84 3.54 -4.10
C ILE A 80 -17.08 3.44 -5.01
N ARG A 81 -16.86 3.32 -6.33
CA ARG A 81 -17.93 3.26 -7.34
C ARG A 81 -18.23 1.84 -7.85
N CYS A 82 -17.23 1.00 -8.06
CA CYS A 82 -17.40 -0.34 -8.63
C CYS A 82 -16.90 -1.49 -7.73
N GLY A 83 -16.24 -1.19 -6.61
CA GLY A 83 -15.66 -2.19 -5.71
C GLY A 83 -14.42 -2.90 -6.24
N ASP A 84 -13.89 -2.50 -7.40
CA ASP A 84 -12.69 -3.11 -8.01
C ASP A 84 -11.43 -2.82 -7.17
N GLU A 85 -10.56 -3.83 -7.06
CA GLU A 85 -9.30 -3.85 -6.30
C GLU A 85 -8.05 -3.95 -7.21
N ASP A 86 -8.23 -4.10 -8.54
CA ASP A 86 -7.15 -4.39 -9.50
C ASP A 86 -6.76 -3.21 -10.40
N GLY A 87 -7.56 -2.14 -10.41
CA GLY A 87 -7.34 -1.01 -11.31
C GLY A 87 -6.18 -0.08 -10.89
N PRO A 88 -5.56 0.66 -11.83
CA PRO A 88 -4.98 1.95 -11.46
C PRO A 88 -6.09 2.83 -10.87
N PHE A 89 -5.87 3.31 -9.64
CA PHE A 89 -6.78 4.23 -8.95
C PHE A 89 -6.37 5.68 -9.22
N ALA A 90 -7.34 6.51 -9.56
CA ALA A 90 -7.26 7.96 -9.62
C ALA A 90 -8.04 8.57 -8.45
N GLY A 91 -7.64 9.76 -7.99
CA GLY A 91 -8.32 10.48 -6.91
C GLY A 91 -7.58 10.46 -5.57
N ALA A 92 -8.20 11.10 -4.57
CA ALA A 92 -7.59 11.30 -3.26
C ALA A 92 -7.52 9.99 -2.44
N PRO A 93 -6.60 9.90 -1.46
CA PRO A 93 -6.46 8.78 -0.53
C PRO A 93 -7.76 8.20 0.05
N HIS A 94 -8.77 9.03 0.28
CA HIS A 94 -10.03 8.63 0.89
C HIS A 94 -11.17 8.45 -0.12
N GLN A 95 -10.92 8.71 -1.39
CA GLN A 95 -11.88 8.59 -2.49
C GLN A 95 -11.21 8.00 -3.75
N PRO A 96 -10.57 6.82 -3.66
CA PRO A 96 -9.97 6.19 -4.83
C PRO A 96 -11.07 5.73 -5.80
N LEU A 97 -10.98 6.18 -7.04
CA LEU A 97 -11.80 5.72 -8.16
C LEU A 97 -10.93 4.93 -9.12
N CYS A 98 -11.41 3.80 -9.62
CA CYS A 98 -10.76 3.08 -10.71
C CYS A 98 -10.65 4.01 -11.95
N GLU A 99 -9.59 3.95 -12.75
CA GLU A 99 -9.48 4.76 -13.99
C GLU A 99 -10.75 4.72 -14.87
N PRO A 100 -11.39 3.56 -15.11
CA PRO A 100 -12.69 3.50 -15.80
C PRO A 100 -13.78 4.31 -15.11
N CYS A 101 -13.82 4.29 -13.78
CA CYS A 101 -14.80 4.94 -12.93
C CYS A 101 -14.58 6.46 -12.83
N ALA A 102 -13.33 6.89 -13.00
CA ALA A 102 -12.87 8.27 -12.94
C ALA A 102 -13.02 8.99 -14.29
N ARG A 103 -13.12 8.27 -15.41
CA ARG A 103 -13.40 8.90 -16.71
C ARG A 103 -14.79 9.55 -16.70
N PRO A 104 -14.90 10.86 -16.96
CA PRO A 104 -16.19 11.45 -17.30
C PRO A 104 -16.70 10.80 -18.59
N MET A 105 -18.00 10.48 -18.67
CA MET A 105 -18.60 10.09 -19.94
C MET A 105 -18.37 11.23 -20.96
N PRO A 106 -18.00 10.92 -22.22
CA PRO A 106 -17.94 11.96 -23.25
C PRO A 106 -19.32 12.60 -23.38
N LEU A 107 -19.37 13.93 -23.30
CA LEU A 107 -20.60 14.71 -23.40
C LEU A 107 -21.06 14.94 -24.85
N ASP A 108 -20.42 14.31 -25.83
CA ASP A 108 -20.66 14.60 -27.25
C ASP A 108 -21.31 13.40 -27.95
N ALA A 109 -22.64 13.27 -27.78
CA ALA A 109 -23.51 12.50 -28.68
C ALA A 109 -24.96 13.00 -28.59
N ALA A 110 -25.20 14.27 -28.94
CA ALA A 110 -26.50 14.78 -29.38
C ALA A 110 -26.30 16.02 -30.26
#